data_AF-A0A3S4HPF3-F1
#
_entry.id   AF-A0A3S4HPF3-F1
#
_cell.length_a   1.000
_cell.length_b   1.000
_cell.length_c   1.000
_cell.angle_alpha   90.00
_cell.angle_beta   90.00
_cell.angle_gamma   90.00
#
_symmetry.space_group_name_H-M   'P 1'
#
loop_
_entity.id
_entity.type
_entity.pdbx_description
1 polymer ?
#
loop_
_entity_poly.entity_id
_entity_poly.type
_entity_poly.pdbx_seq_one_letter_code
_entity_poly.pdbx_strand_id
1 'polypeptide(L)'
;MLWCVFHVLFLVFGLGHANYALILLFYGIRGFAYPLFLYSFIVAIVHNVKSDNASSAIGWFWAVYSIGIGVFGSYIPSFTIPHIGEMGTLWLALAFCLTGGVIALVSLRHIQTPQHMQNLTTREKFSELGRAATLLYTNRNILLSSMVRIINTLSLFGFAVIMPMMFVDELGFSTSEWLQVWAVFFFTTIFSNVLWGILGEKLGWMKVVRWFGCIGMALSSLAFYYIPQHFGHSFAMALIPAIALGIFVAAFVPLAAVFPALEPKHKGAAISVYNLSAGMSNFLAPAIAVVLLPFFSTIGVVIAYTALYVVAFFLCAFIRVEQPGFSHKEATAREQVEFS
;
A
#
# COMPACT_ATOMS: atom_id res chain seq x y z
N MET A 1 7.74 1.14 20.86
CA MET A 1 8.58 2.10 21.61
C MET A 1 9.25 3.13 20.72
N LEU A 2 9.99 2.73 19.67
CA LEU A 2 10.64 3.67 18.74
C LEU A 2 9.69 4.78 18.25
N TRP A 3 8.52 4.39 17.72
CA TRP A 3 7.51 5.35 17.25
C TRP A 3 7.10 6.35 18.33
N CYS A 4 6.76 5.89 19.54
CA CYS A 4 6.27 6.75 20.63
C CYS A 4 7.31 7.78 21.07
N VAL A 5 8.56 7.35 21.27
CA VAL A 5 9.64 8.24 21.73
C VAL A 5 9.89 9.34 20.70
N PHE A 6 10.10 8.95 19.44
CA PHE A 6 10.36 9.92 18.37
C PHE A 6 9.11 10.75 18.03
N HIS A 7 7.91 10.25 18.30
CA HIS A 7 6.70 11.05 18.18
C HIS A 7 6.62 12.16 19.24
N VAL A 8 6.92 11.86 20.51
CA VAL A 8 6.99 12.88 21.57
C VAL A 8 8.06 13.92 21.26
N LEU A 9 9.26 13.48 20.83
CA LEU A 9 10.33 14.40 20.41
C LEU A 9 9.90 15.27 19.23
N PHE A 10 9.20 14.69 18.25
CA PHE A 10 8.62 15.43 17.12
C PHE A 10 7.59 16.47 17.57
N LEU A 11 6.68 16.13 18.51
CA LEU A 11 5.67 17.07 18.99
C LEU A 11 6.24 18.21 19.82
N VAL A 12 7.16 17.89 20.74
CA VAL A 12 7.73 18.89 21.65
C VAL A 12 8.78 19.73 20.94
N PHE A 13 9.79 19.10 20.34
CA PHE A 13 10.96 19.78 19.78
C PHE A 13 10.83 20.14 18.30
N GLY A 14 10.04 19.39 17.54
CA GLY A 14 9.76 19.70 16.14
C GLY A 14 8.66 20.76 16.02
N LEU A 15 7.42 20.37 16.29
CA LEU A 15 6.24 21.24 16.12
C LEU A 15 6.14 22.31 17.20
N GLY A 16 6.36 21.97 18.48
CA GLY A 16 6.23 22.91 19.59
C GLY A 16 7.21 24.09 19.52
N HIS A 17 8.42 23.86 19.01
CA HIS A 17 9.43 24.90 18.78
C HIS A 17 9.51 25.38 17.32
N ALA A 18 8.61 24.92 16.45
CA ALA A 18 8.61 25.21 15.01
C ALA A 18 9.99 25.03 14.32
N ASN A 19 10.75 24.00 14.73
CA ASN A 19 12.09 23.76 14.21
C ASN A 19 12.06 22.74 13.06
N TYR A 20 12.23 23.25 11.83
CA TYR A 20 12.15 22.43 10.62
C TYR A 20 13.19 21.29 10.56
N ALA A 21 14.42 21.52 11.03
CA ALA A 21 15.46 20.49 11.02
C ALA A 21 15.10 19.33 11.98
N LEU A 22 14.54 19.66 13.15
CA LEU A 22 14.09 18.66 14.13
C LEU A 22 12.81 17.96 13.68
N ILE A 23 11.93 18.65 12.95
CA ILE A 23 10.79 18.03 12.27
C ILE A 23 11.29 16.94 11.33
N LEU A 24 12.19 17.27 10.41
CA LEU A 24 12.73 16.28 9.45
C LEU A 24 13.42 15.11 10.16
N LEU A 25 14.25 15.39 11.17
CA LEU A 25 14.99 14.38 11.90
C LEU A 25 14.07 13.42 12.66
N PHE A 26 13.21 13.93 13.54
CA PHE A 26 12.37 13.10 14.39
C PHE A 26 11.24 12.44 13.61
N TYR A 27 10.63 13.13 12.65
CA TYR A 27 9.62 12.55 11.77
C TYR A 27 10.22 11.46 10.87
N GLY A 28 11.42 11.69 10.33
CA GLY A 28 12.14 10.71 9.51
C GLY A 28 12.46 9.43 10.29
N ILE A 29 13.03 9.56 11.50
CA ILE A 29 13.34 8.40 12.35
C ILE A 29 12.05 7.67 12.77
N ARG A 30 10.99 8.41 13.13
CA ARG A 30 9.67 7.86 13.44
C ARG A 30 9.13 7.01 12.29
N GLY A 31 9.36 7.41 11.05
CA GLY A 31 8.96 6.69 9.84
C GLY A 31 9.47 5.25 9.78
N PHE A 32 10.69 4.97 10.28
CA PHE A 32 11.24 3.60 10.28
C PHE A 32 10.50 2.63 11.22
N ALA A 33 9.79 3.14 12.22
CA ALA A 33 9.05 2.27 13.13
C ALA A 33 7.91 1.52 12.43
N TYR A 34 7.31 2.13 11.40
CA TYR A 34 6.22 1.54 10.63
C TYR A 34 6.62 0.25 9.88
N PRO A 35 7.61 0.26 8.97
CA PRO A 35 8.00 -0.97 8.25
C PRO A 35 8.57 -2.02 9.20
N LEU A 36 9.33 -1.61 10.23
CA LEU A 36 9.88 -2.54 11.21
C LEU A 36 8.78 -3.32 11.94
N PHE A 37 7.69 -2.67 12.36
CA PHE A 37 6.60 -3.35 13.02
C PHE A 37 5.77 -4.18 12.04
N LEU A 38 5.29 -3.56 10.95
CA LEU A 38 4.38 -4.18 9.99
C LEU A 38 4.96 -5.47 9.41
N TYR A 39 6.18 -5.40 8.85
CA TYR A 39 6.78 -6.55 8.17
C TYR A 39 7.20 -7.64 9.15
N SER A 40 7.71 -7.27 10.34
CA SER A 40 8.03 -8.26 11.37
C SER A 40 6.79 -9.00 11.85
N PHE A 41 5.65 -8.31 11.96
CA PHE A 41 4.38 -8.90 12.36
C PHE A 41 3.84 -9.87 11.29
N ILE A 42 3.92 -9.51 10.00
CA ILE A 42 3.57 -10.41 8.89
C ILE A 42 4.41 -11.70 8.95
N VAL A 43 5.71 -11.59 9.18
CA VAL A 43 6.59 -12.76 9.31
C VAL A 43 6.18 -13.63 10.50
N ALA A 44 5.84 -13.01 11.65
CA ALA A 44 5.36 -13.74 12.82
C ALA A 44 4.06 -14.51 12.53
N ILE A 45 3.11 -13.94 11.77
CA ILE A 45 1.89 -14.62 11.35
C ILE A 45 2.22 -15.83 10.47
N VAL A 46 3.02 -15.65 9.42
CA VAL A 46 3.34 -16.71 8.45
C VAL A 46 4.02 -17.90 9.13
N HIS A 47 4.83 -17.65 10.16
CA HIS A 47 5.52 -18.73 10.87
C HIS A 47 4.62 -19.48 11.87
N ASN A 48 3.65 -18.80 12.49
CA ASN A 48 2.83 -19.39 13.55
C ASN A 48 1.49 -19.96 13.04
N VAL A 49 1.14 -19.72 11.78
CA VAL A 49 -0.08 -20.24 11.16
C VAL A 49 0.30 -21.41 10.24
N LYS A 50 -0.47 -22.51 10.29
CA LYS A 50 -0.31 -23.66 9.38
C LYS A 50 -0.32 -23.17 7.93
N SER A 51 0.52 -23.76 7.07
CA SER A 51 0.69 -23.37 5.65
C SER A 51 -0.64 -23.17 4.91
N ASP A 52 -1.61 -24.03 5.19
CA ASP A 52 -2.90 -24.08 4.50
C ASP A 52 -3.79 -22.89 4.89
N ASN A 53 -3.54 -22.28 6.04
CA ASN A 53 -4.29 -21.14 6.58
C ASN A 53 -3.50 -19.82 6.54
N ALA A 54 -2.23 -19.83 6.16
CA ALA A 54 -1.36 -18.65 6.18
C ALA A 54 -1.87 -17.52 5.27
N SER A 55 -2.40 -17.87 4.10
CA SER A 55 -3.02 -16.91 3.17
C SER A 55 -4.24 -16.22 3.78
N SER A 56 -5.11 -16.98 4.46
CA SER A 56 -6.29 -16.44 5.14
C SER A 56 -5.91 -15.51 6.29
N ALA A 57 -4.90 -15.88 7.09
CA ALA A 57 -4.41 -15.05 8.20
C ALA A 57 -3.79 -13.73 7.71
N ILE A 58 -3.02 -13.76 6.62
CA ILE A 58 -2.50 -12.55 5.97
C ILE A 58 -3.63 -11.68 5.44
N GLY A 59 -4.68 -12.28 4.85
CA GLY A 59 -5.88 -11.57 4.41
C GLY A 59 -6.57 -10.81 5.55
N TRP A 60 -6.79 -11.48 6.70
CA TRP A 60 -7.35 -10.84 7.89
C TRP A 60 -6.47 -9.72 8.44
N PHE A 61 -5.15 -9.89 8.42
CA PHE A 61 -4.22 -8.83 8.79
C PHE A 61 -4.40 -7.59 7.91
N TRP A 62 -4.44 -7.75 6.59
CA TRP A 62 -4.63 -6.61 5.67
C TRP A 62 -6.01 -5.97 5.78
N ALA A 63 -7.04 -6.74 6.12
CA ALA A 63 -8.38 -6.22 6.41
C ALA A 63 -8.36 -5.32 7.66
N VAL A 64 -7.82 -5.82 8.78
CA VAL A 64 -7.69 -5.03 10.03
C VAL A 64 -6.76 -3.83 9.83
N TYR A 65 -5.68 -4.00 9.06
CA TYR A 65 -4.77 -2.92 8.68
C TYR A 65 -5.51 -1.79 7.94
N SER A 66 -6.34 -2.13 6.95
CA SER A 66 -7.14 -1.16 6.19
C SER A 66 -8.15 -0.43 7.06
N ILE A 67 -8.77 -1.13 8.02
CA ILE A 67 -9.65 -0.52 9.03
C ILE A 67 -8.85 0.47 9.90
N GLY A 68 -7.65 0.09 10.33
CA GLY A 68 -6.78 0.92 11.15
C GLY A 68 -6.31 2.18 10.46
N ILE A 69 -5.57 2.05 9.34
CA ILE A 69 -5.00 3.21 8.64
C ILE A 69 -6.08 4.08 7.99
N GLY A 70 -7.11 3.44 7.46
CA GLY A 70 -8.10 4.11 6.64
C GLY A 70 -9.24 4.67 7.46
N VAL A 71 -10.05 3.77 8.02
CA VAL A 71 -11.29 4.15 8.71
C VAL A 71 -10.95 4.88 10.00
N PHE A 72 -10.24 4.25 10.95
CA PHE A 72 -9.91 4.92 12.20
C PHE A 72 -8.90 6.06 12.00
N GLY A 73 -7.87 5.83 11.18
CA GLY A 73 -6.80 6.80 10.94
C GLY A 73 -7.26 8.08 10.24
N SER A 74 -8.36 8.06 9.47
CA SER A 74 -8.91 9.27 8.85
C SER A 74 -10.16 9.79 9.59
N TYR A 75 -11.04 8.90 10.04
CA TYR A 75 -12.29 9.28 10.70
C TYR A 75 -12.08 9.90 12.08
N ILE A 76 -11.17 9.35 12.90
CA ILE A 76 -10.90 9.91 14.24
C ILE A 76 -10.33 11.33 14.11
N PRO A 77 -9.29 11.60 13.30
CA PRO A 77 -8.83 12.96 13.05
C PRO A 77 -9.91 13.87 12.46
N SER A 78 -10.80 13.36 11.60
CA SER A 78 -11.89 14.17 11.03
C SER A 78 -12.80 14.77 12.10
N PHE A 79 -13.00 14.05 13.21
CA PHE A 79 -13.83 14.52 14.33
C PHE A 79 -13.01 15.26 15.40
N THR A 80 -11.76 14.87 15.62
CA THR A 80 -10.93 15.42 16.70
C THR A 80 -10.26 16.73 16.31
N ILE A 81 -9.87 16.94 15.05
CA ILE A 81 -9.25 18.19 14.59
C ILE A 81 -10.15 19.41 14.86
N PRO A 82 -11.45 19.40 14.54
CA PRO A 82 -12.34 20.54 14.85
C PRO A 82 -12.52 20.84 16.35
N HIS A 83 -12.34 19.85 17.23
CA HIS A 83 -12.65 19.98 18.65
C HIS A 83 -11.42 20.23 19.53
N ILE A 84 -10.31 19.54 19.27
CA ILE A 84 -9.08 19.59 20.09
C ILE A 84 -7.86 20.09 19.31
N GLY A 85 -8.05 20.50 18.06
CA GLY A 85 -7.00 20.99 17.16
C GLY A 85 -6.08 19.89 16.63
N GLU A 86 -5.20 20.26 15.71
CA GLU A 86 -4.22 19.33 15.10
C GLU A 86 -3.25 18.78 16.15
N MET A 87 -2.71 19.64 17.03
CA MET A 87 -1.78 19.22 18.09
C MET A 87 -2.44 18.26 19.09
N GLY A 88 -3.68 18.51 19.50
CA GLY A 88 -4.42 17.60 20.39
C GLY A 88 -4.67 16.24 19.74
N THR A 89 -5.04 16.25 18.46
CA THR A 89 -5.22 15.03 17.65
C THR A 89 -3.92 14.22 17.52
N LEU A 90 -2.77 14.89 17.35
CA LEU A 90 -1.49 14.21 17.31
C LEU A 90 -1.13 13.57 18.65
N TRP A 91 -1.38 14.24 19.77
CA TRP A 91 -1.22 13.63 21.10
C TRP A 91 -2.15 12.44 21.33
N LEU A 92 -3.38 12.49 20.81
CA LEU A 92 -4.30 11.35 20.84
C LEU A 92 -3.74 10.12 20.09
N ALA A 93 -3.03 10.32 18.99
CA ALA A 93 -2.37 9.23 18.26
C ALA A 93 -1.35 8.47 19.14
N LEU A 94 -0.71 9.14 20.11
CA LEU A 94 0.17 8.50 21.09
C LEU A 94 -0.59 7.51 21.97
N ALA A 95 -1.79 7.86 22.43
CA ALA A 95 -2.62 6.98 23.25
C ALA A 95 -3.05 5.73 22.48
N PHE A 96 -3.44 5.87 21.21
CA PHE A 96 -3.75 4.73 20.33
C PHE A 96 -2.53 3.83 20.11
N CYS A 97 -1.36 4.42 19.83
CA CYS A 97 -0.14 3.66 19.60
C CYS A 97 0.31 2.90 20.85
N LEU A 98 0.23 3.53 22.04
CA LEU A 98 0.56 2.86 23.31
C LEU A 98 -0.40 1.72 23.60
N THR A 99 -1.71 1.95 23.43
CA THR A 99 -2.74 0.93 23.65
C THR A 99 -2.54 -0.27 22.71
N GLY A 100 -2.35 -0.01 21.41
CA GLY A 100 -2.06 -1.06 20.43
C GLY A 100 -0.75 -1.80 20.71
N GLY A 101 0.27 -1.07 21.16
CA GLY A 101 1.55 -1.65 21.58
C GLY A 101 1.43 -2.57 22.79
N VAL A 102 0.64 -2.18 23.80
CA VAL A 102 0.36 -3.02 24.98
C VAL A 102 -0.42 -4.26 24.58
N ILE A 103 -1.47 -4.12 23.77
CA ILE A 103 -2.25 -5.26 23.26
C ILE A 103 -1.35 -6.22 22.50
N ALA A 104 -0.47 -5.71 21.64
CA ALA A 104 0.48 -6.53 20.89
C ALA A 104 1.45 -7.27 21.84
N LEU A 105 2.03 -6.58 22.83
CA LEU A 105 2.95 -7.20 23.81
C LEU A 105 2.28 -8.30 24.62
N VAL A 106 1.04 -8.09 25.07
CA VAL A 106 0.28 -9.09 25.83
C VAL A 106 -0.12 -10.27 24.95
N SER A 107 -0.66 -10.00 23.76
CA SER A 107 -1.16 -11.04 22.85
C SER A 107 -0.03 -11.88 22.24
N LEU A 108 1.14 -11.28 21.99
CA LEU A 108 2.30 -11.96 21.41
C LEU A 108 3.17 -12.68 22.45
N ARG A 109 2.89 -12.52 23.76
CA ARG A 109 3.77 -13.00 24.84
C ARG A 109 4.10 -14.49 24.78
N HIS A 110 3.17 -15.29 24.25
CA HIS A 110 3.29 -16.75 24.16
C HIS A 110 3.51 -17.26 22.73
N ILE A 111 3.67 -16.36 21.75
CA ILE A 111 3.86 -16.73 20.36
C ILE A 111 5.34 -17.05 20.13
N GLN A 112 5.60 -18.21 19.52
CA GLN A 112 6.96 -18.61 19.18
C GLN A 112 7.48 -17.71 18.06
N THR A 113 8.41 -16.82 18.39
CA THR A 113 9.17 -16.09 17.38
C THR A 113 10.15 -17.04 16.69
N PRO A 114 10.30 -16.98 15.36
CA PRO A 114 11.14 -17.92 14.62
C PRO A 114 12.60 -17.89 15.11
N GLN A 115 13.00 -18.87 15.90
CA GLN A 115 14.39 -19.05 16.35
C GLN A 115 15.32 -19.34 15.17
N HIS A 116 14.84 -19.95 14.09
CA HIS A 116 15.66 -20.26 12.92
C HIS A 116 16.14 -19.01 12.17
N MET A 117 15.30 -17.98 12.01
CA MET A 117 15.66 -16.68 11.41
C MET A 117 16.52 -15.80 12.33
N GLN A 118 16.37 -15.95 13.65
CA GLN A 118 17.22 -15.25 14.63
C GLN A 118 18.62 -15.87 14.69
N ASN A 119 18.72 -17.19 14.51
CA ASN A 119 19.97 -17.96 14.49
C ASN A 119 20.72 -17.94 13.14
N LEU A 120 20.14 -17.35 12.09
CA LEU A 120 20.90 -17.04 10.89
C LEU A 120 22.01 -16.06 11.26
N THR A 121 23.24 -16.44 10.97
CA THR A 121 24.39 -15.54 11.10
C THR A 121 24.14 -14.27 10.30
N THR A 122 24.71 -13.14 10.73
CA THR A 122 24.61 -11.86 10.01
C THR A 122 24.93 -12.05 8.52
N ARG A 123 25.89 -12.94 8.21
CA ARG A 123 26.26 -13.33 6.85
C ARG A 123 25.12 -13.96 6.05
N GLU A 124 24.32 -14.84 6.65
CA GLU A 124 23.17 -15.49 5.99
C GLU A 124 22.01 -14.52 5.78
N LYS A 125 21.76 -13.61 6.74
CA LYS A 125 20.77 -12.52 6.56
C LYS A 125 21.15 -11.59 5.42
N PHE A 126 22.42 -11.19 5.35
CA PHE A 126 22.96 -10.41 4.23
C PHE A 126 22.98 -11.21 2.92
N SER A 127 23.16 -12.54 2.98
CA SER A 127 23.08 -13.42 1.80
C SER A 127 21.66 -13.49 1.24
N GLU A 128 20.63 -13.58 2.08
CA GLU A 128 19.22 -13.57 1.65
C GLU A 128 18.79 -12.21 1.08
N LEU A 129 19.23 -11.10 1.69
CA LEU A 129 19.08 -9.75 1.11
C LEU A 129 19.81 -9.64 -0.24
N GLY A 130 21.03 -10.16 -0.32
CA GLY A 130 21.81 -10.25 -1.55
C GLY A 130 21.08 -11.05 -2.63
N ARG A 131 20.45 -12.17 -2.26
CA ARG A 131 19.63 -12.99 -3.17
C ARG A 131 18.40 -12.26 -3.67
N ALA A 132 17.69 -11.51 -2.82
CA ALA A 132 16.56 -10.69 -3.27
C ALA A 132 17.00 -9.66 -4.33
N ALA A 133 18.19 -9.05 -4.15
CA ALA A 133 18.78 -8.14 -5.14
C ALA A 133 19.22 -8.88 -6.42
N THR A 134 19.85 -10.06 -6.30
CA THR A 134 20.20 -10.90 -7.46
C THR A 134 18.97 -11.32 -8.25
N LEU A 135 17.88 -11.65 -7.56
CA LEU A 135 16.66 -12.17 -8.15
C LEU A 135 15.88 -11.08 -8.94
N LEU A 136 16.00 -9.82 -8.53
CA LEU A 136 15.60 -8.67 -9.36
C LEU A 136 16.38 -8.59 -10.68
N TYR A 137 17.64 -9.06 -10.72
CA TYR A 137 18.46 -9.07 -11.94
C TYR A 137 18.25 -10.35 -12.77
N THR A 138 18.12 -11.50 -12.12
CA THR A 138 18.07 -12.82 -12.79
C THR A 138 16.69 -13.17 -13.30
N ASN A 139 15.61 -12.80 -12.60
CA ASN A 139 14.24 -13.15 -12.99
C ASN A 139 13.49 -11.92 -13.54
N ARG A 140 13.43 -11.81 -14.87
CA ARG A 140 12.77 -10.71 -15.58
C ARG A 140 11.31 -10.52 -15.16
N ASN A 141 10.56 -11.60 -14.89
CA ASN A 141 9.17 -11.49 -14.48
C ASN A 141 9.04 -10.88 -13.08
N ILE A 142 10.00 -11.14 -12.18
CA ILE A 142 9.99 -10.56 -10.83
C ILE A 142 10.39 -9.09 -10.86
N LEU A 143 11.36 -8.71 -11.71
CA LEU A 143 11.68 -7.30 -11.95
C LEU A 143 10.45 -6.52 -12.45
N LEU A 144 9.78 -7.03 -13.48
CA LEU A 144 8.59 -6.40 -14.03
C LEU A 144 7.45 -6.36 -13.01
N SER A 145 7.22 -7.44 -12.25
CA SER A 145 6.21 -7.48 -11.19
C SER A 145 6.54 -6.51 -10.05
N SER A 146 7.83 -6.32 -9.74
CA SER A 146 8.33 -5.31 -8.79
C SER A 146 8.01 -3.89 -9.26
N MET A 147 8.26 -3.58 -10.54
CA MET A 147 7.91 -2.27 -11.12
C MET A 147 6.40 -2.00 -11.04
N VAL A 148 5.58 -2.97 -11.46
CA VAL A 148 4.10 -2.86 -11.35
C VAL A 148 3.68 -2.70 -9.88
N ARG A 149 4.32 -3.41 -8.95
CA ARG A 149 4.02 -3.32 -7.52
C ARG A 149 4.37 -1.96 -6.92
N ILE A 150 5.46 -1.34 -7.37
CA ILE A 150 5.81 0.04 -6.99
C ILE A 150 4.73 0.99 -7.49
N ILE A 151 4.37 0.89 -8.78
CA ILE A 151 3.40 1.78 -9.44
C ILE A 151 2.00 1.69 -8.79
N ASN A 152 1.54 0.47 -8.47
CA ASN A 152 0.23 0.20 -7.86
C ASN A 152 -0.13 1.23 -6.76
N THR A 153 0.78 1.44 -5.82
CA THR A 153 0.53 2.25 -4.61
C THR A 153 1.03 3.69 -4.70
N LEU A 154 1.43 4.16 -5.89
CA LEU A 154 1.88 5.55 -6.04
C LEU A 154 0.74 6.54 -5.80
N SER A 155 -0.43 6.36 -6.41
CA SER A 155 -1.54 7.29 -6.17
C SER A 155 -2.04 7.23 -4.74
N LEU A 156 -2.02 6.05 -4.09
CA LEU A 156 -2.41 5.92 -2.68
C LEU A 156 -1.62 6.86 -1.78
N PHE A 157 -0.29 6.83 -1.86
CA PHE A 157 0.56 7.66 -1.00
C PHE A 157 0.72 9.09 -1.54
N GLY A 158 0.71 9.25 -2.86
CA GLY A 158 0.82 10.54 -3.52
C GLY A 158 -0.41 11.41 -3.29
N PHE A 159 -1.61 10.88 -3.53
CA PHE A 159 -2.86 11.62 -3.34
C PHE A 159 -3.12 11.98 -1.89
N ALA A 160 -2.76 11.12 -0.94
CA ALA A 160 -2.83 11.45 0.48
C ALA A 160 -2.06 12.74 0.84
N VAL A 161 -0.98 13.05 0.10
CA VAL A 161 -0.14 14.23 0.34
C VAL A 161 -0.58 15.42 -0.52
N ILE A 162 -0.92 15.21 -1.79
CA ILE A 162 -1.17 16.31 -2.73
C ILE A 162 -2.62 16.78 -2.78
N MET A 163 -3.58 15.86 -2.62
CA MET A 163 -4.99 16.19 -2.81
C MET A 163 -5.58 17.09 -1.73
N PRO A 164 -5.09 17.10 -0.47
CA PRO A 164 -5.49 18.13 0.49
C PRO A 164 -5.29 19.55 -0.03
N MET A 165 -4.20 19.83 -0.77
CA MET A 165 -3.96 21.17 -1.33
C MET A 165 -5.07 21.58 -2.32
N MET A 166 -5.53 20.65 -3.15
CA MET A 166 -6.63 20.93 -4.07
C MET A 166 -8.00 20.98 -3.34
N PHE A 167 -8.30 19.99 -2.51
CA PHE A 167 -9.60 19.88 -1.86
C PHE A 167 -9.83 20.98 -0.83
N VAL A 168 -8.84 21.23 0.03
CA VAL A 168 -8.96 22.16 1.15
C VAL A 168 -8.63 23.58 0.70
N ASP A 169 -7.49 23.79 0.05
CA ASP A 169 -7.03 25.16 -0.24
C ASP A 169 -7.71 25.77 -1.47
N GLU A 170 -8.05 24.97 -2.50
CA GLU A 170 -8.65 25.49 -3.74
C GLU A 170 -10.16 25.29 -3.82
N LEU A 171 -10.68 24.12 -3.43
CA LEU A 171 -12.11 23.76 -3.57
C LEU A 171 -12.95 24.12 -2.34
N GLY A 172 -12.33 24.56 -1.24
CA GLY A 172 -13.02 25.04 -0.04
C GLY A 172 -13.57 23.94 0.88
N PHE A 173 -13.15 22.68 0.70
CA PHE A 173 -13.49 21.62 1.66
C PHE A 173 -12.78 21.87 3.00
N SER A 174 -13.42 21.45 4.08
CA SER A 174 -12.73 21.32 5.36
C SER A 174 -11.77 20.13 5.36
N THR A 175 -10.72 20.18 6.19
CA THR A 175 -9.81 19.05 6.44
C THR A 175 -10.60 17.80 6.87
N SER A 176 -11.68 17.98 7.64
CA SER A 176 -12.57 16.90 8.08
C SER A 176 -13.30 16.23 6.92
N GLU A 177 -13.87 16.99 5.97
CA GLU A 177 -14.52 16.42 4.79
C GLU A 177 -13.52 15.65 3.93
N TRP A 178 -12.33 16.20 3.70
CA TRP A 178 -11.26 15.48 2.99
C TRP A 178 -10.95 14.13 3.67
N LEU A 179 -10.76 14.12 4.99
CA LEU A 179 -10.47 12.91 5.74
C LEU A 179 -11.64 11.90 5.68
N GLN A 180 -12.89 12.37 5.58
CA GLN A 180 -14.05 11.49 5.38
C GLN A 180 -14.07 10.90 3.97
N VAL A 181 -13.79 11.68 2.92
CA VAL A 181 -13.63 11.16 1.54
C VAL A 181 -12.55 10.07 1.52
N TRP A 182 -11.44 10.32 2.19
CA TRP A 182 -10.33 9.36 2.31
C TRP A 182 -10.71 8.11 3.13
N ALA A 183 -11.51 8.28 4.19
CA ALA A 183 -12.06 7.16 4.95
C ALA A 183 -12.96 6.27 4.08
N VAL A 184 -13.81 6.86 3.23
CA VAL A 184 -14.68 6.13 2.30
C VAL A 184 -13.85 5.36 1.28
N PHE A 185 -12.81 5.97 0.71
CA PHE A 185 -11.86 5.28 -0.17
C PHE A 185 -11.34 3.98 0.46
N PHE A 186 -10.80 4.05 1.69
CA PHE A 186 -10.28 2.87 2.37
C PHE A 186 -11.36 1.87 2.76
N PHE A 187 -12.54 2.36 3.17
CA PHE A 187 -13.67 1.51 3.49
C PHE A 187 -14.09 0.68 2.28
N THR A 188 -14.19 1.29 1.10
CA THR A 188 -14.46 0.60 -0.15
C THR A 188 -13.40 -0.45 -0.48
N THR A 189 -12.11 -0.12 -0.30
CA THR A 189 -11.00 -1.05 -0.54
C THR A 189 -11.13 -2.36 0.24
N ILE A 190 -11.66 -2.34 1.47
CA ILE A 190 -11.85 -3.56 2.28
C ILE A 190 -12.70 -4.59 1.54
N PHE A 191 -13.87 -4.18 1.03
CA PHE A 191 -14.77 -5.08 0.30
C PHE A 191 -14.22 -5.43 -1.08
N SER A 192 -13.60 -4.46 -1.75
CA SER A 192 -13.02 -4.67 -3.07
C SER A 192 -11.85 -5.65 -3.06
N ASN A 193 -11.06 -5.71 -1.98
CA ASN A 193 -10.00 -6.71 -1.83
C ASN A 193 -10.55 -8.14 -1.92
N VAL A 194 -11.69 -8.42 -1.29
CA VAL A 194 -12.35 -9.73 -1.34
C VAL A 194 -12.87 -10.00 -2.75
N LEU A 195 -13.56 -9.02 -3.34
CA LEU A 195 -14.11 -9.12 -4.69
C LEU A 195 -13.03 -9.43 -5.73
N TRP A 196 -11.92 -8.68 -5.72
CA TRP A 196 -10.83 -8.87 -6.66
C TRP A 196 -10.00 -10.12 -6.37
N GLY A 197 -9.94 -10.58 -5.13
CA GLY A 197 -9.39 -11.89 -4.79
C GLY A 197 -10.16 -13.01 -5.51
N ILE A 198 -11.48 -13.04 -5.38
CA ILE A 198 -12.34 -14.05 -6.02
C ILE A 198 -12.28 -13.93 -7.56
N LEU A 199 -12.32 -12.71 -8.11
CA LEU A 199 -12.21 -12.49 -9.55
C LEU A 199 -10.81 -12.86 -10.09
N GLY A 200 -9.75 -12.62 -9.32
CA GLY A 200 -8.39 -13.04 -9.66
C GLY A 200 -8.27 -14.56 -9.82
N GLU A 201 -8.94 -15.32 -8.95
CA GLU A 201 -9.00 -16.78 -9.06
C GLU A 201 -9.89 -17.27 -10.21
N LYS A 202 -10.81 -16.45 -10.74
CA LYS A 202 -11.74 -16.85 -11.83
C LYS A 202 -11.39 -16.32 -13.22
N LEU A 203 -10.69 -15.19 -13.30
CA LEU A 203 -10.34 -14.52 -14.55
C LEU A 203 -8.84 -14.58 -14.86
N GLY A 204 -8.03 -14.91 -13.84
CA GLY A 204 -6.58 -14.96 -13.93
C GLY A 204 -5.92 -13.72 -13.31
N TRP A 205 -4.90 -13.93 -12.48
CA TRP A 205 -4.26 -12.87 -11.68
C TRP A 205 -3.76 -11.71 -12.54
N MET A 206 -2.99 -12.00 -13.59
CA MET A 206 -2.40 -10.95 -14.44
C MET A 206 -3.43 -10.21 -15.30
N LYS A 207 -4.53 -10.88 -15.71
CA LYS A 207 -5.61 -10.22 -16.45
C LYS A 207 -6.33 -9.20 -15.56
N VAL A 208 -6.58 -9.56 -14.30
CA VAL A 208 -7.21 -8.66 -13.33
C VAL A 208 -6.34 -7.43 -13.05
N VAL A 209 -5.06 -7.66 -12.74
CA VAL A 209 -4.10 -6.57 -12.49
C VAL A 209 -3.97 -5.65 -13.69
N ARG A 210 -3.87 -6.21 -14.90
CA ARG A 210 -3.68 -5.42 -16.12
C ARG A 210 -4.93 -4.59 -16.47
N TRP A 211 -6.09 -5.22 -16.62
CA TRP A 211 -7.27 -4.54 -17.16
C TRP A 211 -8.01 -3.73 -16.10
N PHE A 212 -8.16 -4.26 -14.89
CA PHE A 212 -8.91 -3.56 -13.85
C PHE A 212 -7.99 -2.73 -12.96
N GLY A 213 -6.82 -3.25 -12.59
CA GLY A 213 -5.83 -2.50 -11.82
C GLY A 213 -5.30 -1.30 -12.60
N CYS A 214 -4.53 -1.53 -13.67
CA CYS A 214 -3.83 -0.45 -14.36
C CYS A 214 -4.78 0.57 -15.02
N ILE A 215 -5.74 0.11 -15.85
CA ILE A 215 -6.67 1.03 -16.54
C ILE A 215 -7.63 1.67 -15.54
N GLY A 216 -8.18 0.88 -14.61
CA GLY A 216 -9.10 1.40 -13.59
C GLY A 216 -8.45 2.47 -12.73
N MET A 217 -7.18 2.29 -12.33
CA MET A 217 -6.43 3.31 -11.60
C MET A 217 -6.06 4.51 -12.44
N ALA A 218 -5.69 4.34 -13.71
CA ALA A 218 -5.44 5.47 -14.60
C ALA A 218 -6.69 6.36 -14.75
N LEU A 219 -7.84 5.76 -15.03
CA LEU A 219 -9.11 6.48 -15.16
C LEU A 219 -9.56 7.10 -13.84
N SER A 220 -9.45 6.35 -12.74
CA SER A 220 -9.85 6.85 -11.40
C SER A 220 -8.94 7.99 -10.93
N SER A 221 -7.65 7.95 -11.26
CA SER A 221 -6.71 9.04 -10.95
C SER A 221 -7.10 10.34 -11.64
N LEU A 222 -7.45 10.28 -12.93
CA LEU A 222 -7.94 11.44 -13.66
C LEU A 222 -9.30 11.91 -13.11
N ALA A 223 -10.22 10.98 -12.83
CA ALA A 223 -11.53 11.30 -12.28
C ALA A 223 -11.42 11.99 -10.90
N PHE A 224 -10.46 11.57 -10.07
CA PHE A 224 -10.23 12.15 -8.74
C PHE A 224 -9.73 13.59 -8.78
N TYR A 225 -9.16 14.02 -9.90
CA TYR A 225 -8.78 15.41 -10.13
C TYR A 225 -9.91 16.20 -10.81
N TYR A 226 -10.43 15.71 -11.93
CA TYR A 226 -11.34 16.49 -12.77
C TYR A 226 -12.77 16.59 -12.24
N ILE A 227 -13.31 15.55 -11.59
CA ILE A 227 -14.69 15.59 -11.09
C ILE A 227 -14.83 16.64 -9.97
N PRO A 228 -14.01 16.65 -8.91
CA PRO A 228 -14.12 17.67 -7.87
C PRO A 228 -13.91 19.09 -8.40
N GLN A 229 -13.03 19.28 -9.38
CA GLN A 229 -12.83 20.60 -10.00
C GLN A 229 -14.03 21.07 -10.81
N HIS A 230 -14.76 20.18 -11.48
CA HIS A 230 -15.93 20.57 -12.26
C HIS A 230 -17.14 20.93 -11.38
N PHE A 231 -17.33 20.21 -10.27
CA PHE A 231 -18.50 20.37 -9.40
C PHE A 231 -18.25 21.26 -8.17
N GLY A 232 -16.99 21.67 -7.92
CA GLY A 232 -16.61 22.51 -6.78
C GLY A 232 -16.78 21.79 -5.43
N HIS A 233 -17.26 22.51 -4.42
CA HIS A 233 -17.51 21.98 -3.06
C HIS A 233 -18.76 21.09 -3.03
N SER A 234 -18.67 19.91 -3.65
CA SER A 234 -19.71 18.89 -3.61
C SER A 234 -19.17 17.59 -3.02
N PHE A 235 -19.49 17.33 -1.76
CA PHE A 235 -19.05 16.13 -1.06
C PHE A 235 -19.48 14.84 -1.78
N ALA A 236 -20.73 14.77 -2.25
CA ALA A 236 -21.23 13.60 -2.97
C ALA A 236 -20.43 13.32 -4.26
N MET A 237 -20.07 14.37 -5.00
CA MET A 237 -19.29 14.23 -6.23
C MET A 237 -17.83 13.87 -5.97
N ALA A 238 -17.28 14.27 -4.83
CA ALA A 238 -15.95 13.86 -4.37
C ALA A 238 -15.88 12.37 -3.97
N LEU A 239 -16.98 11.80 -3.47
CA LEU A 239 -17.03 10.38 -3.10
C LEU A 239 -16.96 9.44 -4.30
N ILE A 240 -17.50 9.84 -5.46
CA ILE A 240 -17.53 8.98 -6.67
C ILE A 240 -16.13 8.52 -7.07
N PRO A 241 -15.16 9.43 -7.32
CA PRO A 241 -13.83 9.00 -7.69
C PRO A 241 -13.06 8.38 -6.51
N ALA A 242 -13.40 8.70 -5.24
CA ALA A 242 -12.82 8.05 -4.06
C ALA A 242 -13.19 6.57 -3.99
N ILE A 243 -14.47 6.25 -4.20
CA ILE A 243 -14.99 4.88 -4.28
C ILE A 243 -14.35 4.16 -5.47
N ALA A 244 -14.27 4.81 -6.64
CA ALA A 244 -13.63 4.21 -7.81
C ALA A 244 -12.17 3.86 -7.55
N LEU A 245 -11.37 4.79 -7.00
CA LEU A 245 -10.00 4.53 -6.57
C LEU A 245 -9.93 3.36 -5.60
N GLY A 246 -10.83 3.31 -4.61
CA GLY A 246 -10.87 2.24 -3.61
C GLY A 246 -11.15 0.87 -4.20
N ILE A 247 -12.01 0.81 -5.23
CA ILE A 247 -12.30 -0.41 -5.99
C ILE A 247 -11.09 -0.84 -6.81
N PHE A 248 -10.53 0.05 -7.63
CA PHE A 248 -9.52 -0.35 -8.61
C PHE A 248 -8.13 -0.53 -8.00
N VAL A 249 -7.79 0.13 -6.89
CA VAL A 249 -6.51 -0.13 -6.19
C VAL A 249 -6.47 -1.56 -5.65
N ALA A 250 -7.62 -2.09 -5.21
CA ALA A 250 -7.74 -3.46 -4.73
C ALA A 250 -7.59 -4.51 -5.85
N ALA A 251 -7.72 -4.13 -7.13
CA ALA A 251 -7.50 -5.06 -8.25
C ALA A 251 -6.04 -5.52 -8.37
N PHE A 252 -5.11 -4.91 -7.63
CA PHE A 252 -3.72 -5.34 -7.53
C PHE A 252 -3.45 -6.39 -6.44
N VAL A 253 -4.46 -6.78 -5.63
CA VAL A 253 -4.33 -7.84 -4.61
C VAL A 253 -3.68 -9.13 -5.13
N PRO A 254 -4.00 -9.64 -6.34
CA PRO A 254 -3.39 -10.86 -6.86
C PRO A 254 -1.86 -10.82 -6.98
N LEU A 255 -1.23 -9.64 -7.02
CA LEU A 255 0.24 -9.53 -7.04
C LEU A 255 0.90 -10.23 -5.85
N ALA A 256 0.24 -10.28 -4.68
CA ALA A 256 0.79 -10.97 -3.52
C ALA A 256 0.98 -12.49 -3.76
N ALA A 257 0.12 -13.10 -4.60
CA ALA A 257 0.23 -14.50 -5.01
C ALA A 257 1.19 -14.69 -6.20
N VAL A 258 1.28 -13.70 -7.09
CA VAL A 258 2.17 -13.73 -8.28
C VAL A 258 3.64 -13.87 -7.90
N PHE A 259 4.13 -13.14 -6.89
CA PHE A 259 5.56 -13.14 -6.54
C PHE A 259 6.05 -14.54 -6.09
N PRO A 260 5.40 -15.22 -5.12
CA PRO A 260 5.77 -16.59 -4.76
C PRO A 260 5.63 -17.60 -5.91
N ALA A 261 4.67 -17.39 -6.83
CA ALA A 261 4.48 -18.26 -8.00
C ALA A 261 5.59 -18.09 -9.05
N LEU A 262 6.16 -16.88 -9.18
CA LEU A 262 7.28 -16.61 -10.08
C LEU A 262 8.61 -17.22 -9.63
N GLU A 263 8.80 -17.46 -8.34
CA GLU A 263 9.97 -18.14 -7.80
C GLU A 263 9.59 -19.21 -6.76
N PRO A 264 9.09 -20.38 -7.19
CA PRO A 264 8.65 -21.44 -6.28
C PRO A 264 9.77 -22.00 -5.40
N LYS A 265 11.02 -21.96 -5.87
CA LYS A 265 12.21 -22.46 -5.17
C LYS A 265 12.68 -21.53 -4.04
N HIS A 266 12.43 -20.23 -4.16
CA HIS A 266 12.90 -19.20 -3.23
C HIS A 266 11.78 -18.22 -2.85
N LYS A 267 10.65 -18.75 -2.35
CA LYS A 267 9.45 -17.97 -2.01
C LYS A 267 9.75 -16.81 -1.03
N GLY A 268 10.63 -17.03 -0.05
CA GLY A 268 11.02 -16.00 0.91
C GLY A 268 11.68 -14.78 0.26
N ALA A 269 12.62 -15.00 -0.67
CA ALA A 269 13.26 -13.92 -1.42
C ALA A 269 12.25 -13.17 -2.30
N ALA A 270 11.32 -13.86 -2.96
CA ALA A 270 10.27 -13.21 -3.75
C ALA A 270 9.32 -12.35 -2.90
N ILE A 271 8.92 -12.82 -1.71
CA ILE A 271 8.11 -12.03 -0.75
C ILE A 271 8.92 -10.81 -0.26
N SER A 272 10.22 -10.97 -0.03
CA SER A 272 11.10 -9.85 0.35
C SER A 272 11.13 -8.79 -0.75
N VAL A 273 11.24 -9.18 -2.03
CA VAL A 273 11.16 -8.23 -3.14
C VAL A 273 9.80 -7.54 -3.17
N TYR A 274 8.70 -8.28 -3.03
CA TYR A 274 7.34 -7.68 -2.98
C TYR A 274 7.21 -6.61 -1.89
N ASN A 275 7.70 -6.89 -0.69
CA ASN A 275 7.66 -5.95 0.43
C ASN A 275 8.59 -4.76 0.20
N LEU A 276 9.78 -4.99 -0.37
CA LEU A 276 10.70 -3.92 -0.76
C LEU A 276 10.05 -2.98 -1.78
N SER A 277 9.40 -3.52 -2.81
CA SER A 277 8.66 -2.74 -3.82
C SER A 277 7.56 -1.88 -3.19
N ALA A 278 6.81 -2.44 -2.22
CA ALA A 278 5.80 -1.70 -1.47
C ALA A 278 6.39 -0.63 -0.55
N GLY A 279 7.57 -0.86 0.02
CA GLY A 279 8.31 0.16 0.76
C GLY A 279 8.82 1.29 -0.16
N MET A 280 9.32 0.94 -1.33
CA MET A 280 9.82 1.91 -2.32
C MET A 280 8.73 2.84 -2.84
N SER A 281 7.49 2.37 -3.00
CA SER A 281 6.38 3.23 -3.44
C SER A 281 6.00 4.30 -2.41
N ASN A 282 6.12 4.00 -1.11
CA ASN A 282 5.91 4.98 -0.03
C ASN A 282 6.87 6.16 -0.14
N PHE A 283 8.10 5.91 -0.61
CA PHE A 283 9.11 6.96 -0.83
C PHE A 283 8.95 7.64 -2.19
N LEU A 284 8.72 6.86 -3.25
CA LEU A 284 8.69 7.36 -4.61
C LEU A 284 7.46 8.22 -4.88
N ALA A 285 6.30 7.94 -4.25
CA ALA A 285 5.11 8.73 -4.52
C ALA A 285 5.26 10.20 -4.07
N PRO A 286 5.62 10.50 -2.81
CA PRO A 286 5.88 11.88 -2.41
C PRO A 286 7.08 12.49 -3.14
N ALA A 287 8.11 11.71 -3.47
CA ALA A 287 9.26 12.22 -4.23
C ALA A 287 8.87 12.74 -5.62
N ILE A 288 8.04 11.99 -6.36
CA ILE A 288 7.48 12.45 -7.64
C ILE A 288 6.68 13.73 -7.44
N ALA A 289 5.86 13.80 -6.39
CA ALA A 289 5.07 14.99 -6.09
C ALA A 289 5.96 16.22 -5.82
N VAL A 290 6.96 16.10 -4.94
CA VAL A 290 7.88 17.19 -4.60
C VAL A 290 8.61 17.73 -5.84
N VAL A 291 9.00 16.85 -6.77
CA VAL A 291 9.67 17.26 -8.00
C VAL A 291 8.71 17.95 -8.97
N LEU A 292 7.47 17.48 -9.11
CA LEU A 292 6.55 17.97 -10.14
C LEU A 292 5.67 19.15 -9.70
N LEU A 293 5.34 19.25 -8.40
CA LEU A 293 4.45 20.30 -7.87
C LEU A 293 4.92 21.73 -8.24
N PRO A 294 6.22 22.10 -8.13
CA PRO A 294 6.67 23.46 -8.45
C PRO A 294 6.55 23.84 -9.93
N PHE A 295 6.54 22.85 -10.84
CA PHE A 295 6.56 23.10 -12.29
C PHE A 295 5.18 22.91 -12.92
N PHE A 296 4.37 21.99 -12.40
CA PHE A 296 3.13 21.54 -13.05
C PHE A 296 1.92 21.47 -12.12
N SER A 297 2.03 21.99 -10.87
CA SER A 297 0.97 21.95 -9.85
C SER A 297 0.44 20.51 -9.61
N THR A 298 -0.74 20.39 -9.02
CA THR A 298 -1.40 19.12 -8.70
C THR A 298 -1.67 18.28 -9.96
N ILE A 299 -2.05 18.91 -11.07
CA ILE A 299 -2.34 18.21 -12.34
C ILE A 299 -1.13 17.45 -12.87
N GLY A 300 0.07 18.01 -12.79
CA GLY A 300 1.28 17.35 -13.26
C GLY A 300 1.55 16.04 -12.54
N VAL A 301 1.31 16.00 -11.23
CA VAL A 301 1.46 14.79 -10.42
C VAL A 301 0.40 13.75 -10.80
N VAL A 302 -0.85 14.17 -11.00
CA VAL A 302 -1.95 13.28 -11.42
C VAL A 302 -1.67 12.67 -12.78
N ILE A 303 -1.22 13.47 -13.75
CA ILE A 303 -0.86 12.99 -15.10
C ILE A 303 0.34 12.03 -15.01
N ALA A 304 1.36 12.34 -14.19
CA ALA A 304 2.51 11.46 -14.01
C ALA A 304 2.12 10.10 -13.44
N TYR A 305 1.29 10.05 -12.39
CA TYR A 305 0.79 8.77 -11.86
C TYR A 305 -0.07 8.02 -12.89
N THR A 306 -0.94 8.73 -13.61
CA THR A 306 -1.76 8.14 -14.69
C THR A 306 -0.88 7.52 -15.77
N ALA A 307 0.15 8.23 -16.23
CA ALA A 307 1.11 7.73 -17.20
C ALA A 307 1.87 6.50 -16.67
N LEU A 308 2.26 6.50 -15.39
CA LEU A 308 2.89 5.34 -14.77
C LEU A 308 1.95 4.12 -14.72
N TYR A 309 0.65 4.30 -14.45
CA TYR A 309 -0.32 3.20 -14.55
C TYR A 309 -0.47 2.67 -15.97
N VAL A 310 -0.44 3.55 -16.98
CA VAL A 310 -0.44 3.13 -18.39
C VAL A 310 0.86 2.37 -18.72
N VAL A 311 2.01 2.81 -18.24
CA VAL A 311 3.26 2.05 -18.38
C VAL A 311 3.14 0.69 -17.71
N ALA A 312 2.59 0.61 -16.49
CA ALA A 312 2.35 -0.65 -15.80
C ALA A 312 1.43 -1.59 -16.59
N PHE A 313 0.43 -1.06 -17.30
CA PHE A 313 -0.43 -1.86 -18.19
C PHE A 313 0.38 -2.59 -19.27
N PHE A 314 1.33 -1.90 -19.90
CA PHE A 314 2.21 -2.49 -20.90
C PHE A 314 3.22 -3.46 -20.26
N LEU A 315 3.78 -3.13 -19.09
CA LEU A 315 4.68 -4.04 -18.36
C LEU A 315 3.98 -5.35 -17.99
N CYS A 316 2.72 -5.29 -17.56
CA CYS A 316 1.91 -6.46 -17.23
C CYS A 316 1.77 -7.44 -18.41
N ALA A 317 1.83 -6.97 -19.66
CA ALA A 317 1.75 -7.84 -20.83
C ALA A 317 2.97 -8.75 -20.99
N PHE A 318 4.11 -8.37 -20.42
CA PHE A 318 5.37 -9.12 -20.51
C PHE A 318 5.59 -10.08 -19.33
N ILE A 319 4.78 -9.98 -18.29
CA ILE A 319 4.89 -10.84 -17.10
C ILE A 319 4.20 -12.18 -17.39
N ARG A 320 4.99 -13.26 -17.40
CA ARG A 320 4.49 -14.64 -17.54
C ARG A 320 4.51 -15.33 -16.19
N VAL A 321 3.34 -15.74 -15.72
CA VAL A 321 3.13 -16.42 -14.44
C VAL A 321 2.24 -17.62 -14.70
N GLU A 322 2.66 -18.80 -14.26
CA GLU A 322 1.80 -19.98 -14.27
C GLU A 322 0.89 -19.96 -13.04
N GLN A 323 -0.39 -19.72 -13.26
CA GLN A 323 -1.39 -19.80 -12.21
C GLN A 323 -1.92 -21.25 -12.09
N PRO A 324 -1.87 -21.86 -10.89
CA PRO A 324 -2.45 -23.17 -10.65
C PRO A 324 -3.94 -23.21 -11.04
N GLY A 325 -4.35 -24.20 -11.83
CA GLY A 325 -5.74 -24.34 -12.31
C GLY A 325 -6.09 -23.58 -13.60
N PHE A 326 -5.25 -22.64 -14.06
CA PHE A 326 -5.41 -21.95 -15.35
C PHE A 326 -4.51 -22.52 -16.44
N SER A 327 -3.29 -22.95 -16.11
CA SER A 327 -2.32 -23.48 -17.07
C SER A 327 -2.82 -24.74 -17.79
N HIS A 328 -3.59 -25.60 -17.10
CA HIS A 328 -4.21 -26.77 -17.73
C HIS A 328 -5.23 -26.38 -18.80
N LYS A 329 -6.05 -25.34 -18.59
CA LYS A 329 -7.09 -24.94 -19.56
C LYS A 329 -6.52 -24.35 -20.85
N GLU A 330 -5.43 -23.58 -20.78
CA GLU A 330 -4.79 -23.03 -21.99
C GLU A 330 -4.04 -24.11 -22.80
N ALA A 331 -3.47 -25.12 -22.14
CA ALA A 331 -2.86 -26.27 -22.82
C ALA A 331 -3.92 -27.12 -23.55
N THR A 332 -5.04 -27.44 -22.89
CA THR A 332 -6.13 -28.21 -23.52
C THR A 332 -6.81 -27.43 -24.66
N ALA A 333 -6.94 -26.11 -24.54
CA ALA A 333 -7.50 -25.27 -25.59
C ALA A 333 -6.56 -25.15 -26.81
N ARG A 334 -5.23 -25.17 -26.61
CA ARG A 334 -4.27 -25.20 -27.73
C ARG A 334 -4.26 -26.54 -28.44
N GLU A 335 -4.30 -27.66 -27.71
CA GLU A 335 -4.44 -28.98 -28.32
C GLU A 335 -5.74 -29.08 -29.14
N GLN A 336 -6.88 -28.59 -28.63
CA GLN A 336 -8.13 -28.62 -29.39
C GLN A 336 -8.14 -27.78 -30.67
N VAL A 337 -7.29 -26.75 -30.78
CA VAL A 337 -7.15 -25.92 -31.98
C VAL A 337 -6.13 -26.52 -32.97
N GLU A 338 -5.13 -27.27 -32.51
CA GLU A 338 -4.22 -28.03 -33.38
C GLU A 338 -4.87 -29.30 -33.95
N PHE A 339 -5.92 -29.82 -33.32
CA PHE A 339 -6.66 -31.01 -33.76
C PHE A 339 -8.01 -30.72 -34.45
N SER A 340 -8.29 -29.47 -34.84
CA SER A 340 -9.52 -29.09 -35.55
C SER A 340 -9.24 -28.37 -36.87
#